data_AF-A0A1G0JC01-F1
#
_entry.id   AF-A0A1G0JC01-F1
#
_cell.length_a   1.000
_cell.length_b   1.000
_cell.length_c   1.000
_cell.angle_alpha   90.00
_cell.angle_beta   90.00
_cell.angle_gamma   90.00
#
_symmetry.space_group_name_H-M   'P 1'
#
loop_
_entity.id
_entity.type
_entity.pdbx_description
1 polymer ?
#
loop_
_entity_poly.entity_id
_entity_poly.type
_entity_poly.pdbx_seq_one_letter_code
_entity_poly.pdbx_strand_id
1 'polypeptide(L)' 'MCWITRKHPFGKARLIDTGEIVDFRKLTTPKDIVTIVTSRALTDNEDWNIMQKNEFKIFRNGLPQKF' A
#
# COMPACT_ATOMS: atom_id res chain seq x y z
N MET A 1 -1.63 -3.05 12.79
CA MET A 1 -1.31 -3.45 11.40
C MET A 1 -2.10 -2.59 10.46
N CYS A 2 -1.55 -2.30 9.29
CA CYS A 2 -2.24 -1.59 8.23
C CYS A 2 -1.78 -2.08 6.86
N TRP A 3 -2.53 -1.71 5.83
CA TRP A 3 -2.20 -2.05 4.46
C TRP A 3 -2.65 -0.98 3.47
N ILE A 4 -2.01 -0.95 2.32
CA ILE A 4 -2.39 -0.11 1.19
C ILE A 4 -2.26 -0.92 -0.09
N THR A 5 -3.15 -0.70 -1.05
CA THR A 5 -3.03 -1.27 -2.39
C THR A 5 -2.76 -0.17 -3.40
N ARG A 6 -1.64 -0.28 -4.11
CA ARG A 6 -1.26 0.61 -5.21
C ARG A 6 -1.51 -0.10 -6.53
N LYS A 7 -2.05 0.64 -7.49
CA LYS A 7 -2.28 0.18 -8.87
C LYS A 7 -2.07 1.33 -9.82
N HIS A 8 -1.96 1.04 -11.11
CA HIS A 8 -1.91 2.07 -12.13
C HIS A 8 -3.14 3.00 -12.06
N PRO A 9 -2.96 4.34 -12.22
CA PRO A 9 -1.68 5.04 -12.39
C PRO A 9 -0.89 5.13 -11.06
N PHE A 10 0.38 4.75 -11.10
CA PHE A 10 1.25 4.84 -9.94
C PHE A 10 1.69 6.29 -9.70
N GLY A 11 1.81 6.66 -8.42
CA GLY A 11 2.23 7.98 -7.97
C GLY A 11 3.58 7.99 -7.26
N LYS A 12 3.82 9.08 -6.54
CA LYS A 12 4.97 9.25 -5.65
C LYS A 12 4.54 9.01 -4.21
N ALA A 13 5.34 8.28 -3.45
CA ALA A 13 5.11 8.04 -2.03
C ALA A 13 6.26 8.66 -1.22
N ARG A 14 5.93 9.39 -0.15
CA ARG A 14 6.91 10.04 0.72
C ARG A 14 7.06 9.24 2.00
N LEU A 15 8.27 8.74 2.26
CA LEU A 15 8.56 7.94 3.45
C LEU A 15 8.50 8.81 4.71
N ILE A 16 7.83 8.32 5.75
CA ILE A 16 7.67 9.03 7.02
C ILE A 16 9.02 9.19 7.73
N ASP A 17 9.84 8.14 7.74
CA ASP A 17 11.05 8.10 8.57
C ASP A 17 12.17 8.98 7.98
N THR A 18 12.32 9.04 6.65
CA THR A 18 13.42 9.75 5.97
C THR A 18 12.98 10.98 5.18
N GLY A 19 11.67 11.14 4.92
CA GLY A 19 11.15 12.17 4.02
C GLY A 19 11.46 11.93 2.54
N GLU A 20 12.13 10.84 2.18
CA GLU A 20 12.48 10.51 0.80
C GLU A 20 11.25 10.18 -0.03
N ILE A 21 11.31 10.49 -1.33
CA ILE A 21 10.23 10.23 -2.26
C ILE A 21 10.57 9.05 -3.16
N VAL A 22 9.74 8.02 -3.10
CA VAL A 22 9.78 6.87 -3.99
C VAL A 22 8.80 7.10 -5.15
N ASP A 23 9.31 7.10 -6.38
CA ASP A 23 8.48 7.19 -7.59
C ASP A 23 8.11 5.79 -8.10
N PHE A 24 6.91 5.32 -7.76
CA PHE A 24 6.48 3.96 -8.09
C PHE A 24 6.34 3.72 -9.60
N ARG A 25 6.17 4.77 -10.41
CA ARG A 25 6.12 4.66 -11.87
C ARG A 25 7.39 4.08 -12.46
N LYS A 26 8.52 4.21 -11.77
CA LYS A 26 9.82 3.64 -12.19
C LYS A 26 10.00 2.18 -11.79
N LEU A 27 9.12 1.67 -10.93
CA LEU A 27 9.25 0.35 -10.28
C LEU A 27 8.15 -0.62 -10.71
N THR A 28 7.20 -0.16 -11.52
CA THR A 28 5.97 -0.89 -11.83
C THR A 28 5.54 -0.67 -13.28
N THR A 29 4.64 -1.53 -13.75
CA THR A 29 3.98 -1.47 -15.04
C THR A 29 2.48 -1.18 -14.88
N PRO A 30 1.77 -0.76 -15.94
CA PRO A 30 0.31 -0.54 -15.85
C PRO A 30 -0.53 -1.75 -15.43
N LYS A 31 0.04 -2.96 -15.48
CA LYS A 31 -0.64 -4.21 -15.09
C LYS A 31 -0.43 -4.58 -13.62
N ASP A 32 0.51 -3.93 -12.94
CA ASP A 32 0.86 -4.31 -11.58
C ASP A 32 -0.21 -3.84 -10.57
N ILE A 33 -0.48 -4.70 -9.60
CA ILE A 33 -1.28 -4.39 -8.41
C ILE A 33 -0.46 -4.86 -7.21
N VAL A 34 -0.09 -3.92 -6.33
CA VAL A 34 0.81 -4.17 -5.22
C VAL A 34 0.12 -3.81 -3.91
N THR A 35 -0.10 -4.81 -3.05
CA THR A 35 -0.49 -4.57 -1.66
C THR A 35 0.73 -4.59 -0.77
N ILE A 36 0.89 -3.56 0.06
CA ILE A 36 1.89 -3.55 1.14
C ILE A 36 1.17 -3.73 2.48
N VAL A 37 1.70 -4.60 3.34
CA VAL A 37 1.18 -4.88 4.69
C VAL A 37 2.29 -4.63 5.69
N THR A 38 2.03 -3.80 6.71
CA THR A 38 3.02 -3.37 7.69
C THR A 38 2.41 -3.19 9.09
N SER A 39 3.25 -3.05 10.10
CA SER A 39 2.81 -2.77 11.48
C SER A 39 2.21 -1.36 11.63
N ARG A 40 2.78 -0.38 10.91
CA ARG A 40 2.39 1.04 10.83
C ARG A 40 2.52 1.57 9.40
N ALA A 41 1.83 2.67 9.08
CA ALA A 41 1.97 3.35 7.79
C ALA A 41 3.44 3.76 7.57
N LEU A 42 3.92 3.59 6.34
CA LEU A 42 5.30 3.98 5.97
C LEU A 42 5.35 5.33 5.26
N THR A 43 4.21 5.84 4.81
CA THR A 43 4.09 7.04 4.00
C THR A 43 2.99 7.94 4.56
N ASP A 44 3.17 9.26 4.44
CA ASP A 44 2.27 10.28 5.01
C ASP A 44 1.39 10.99 3.99
N ASN A 45 1.59 10.70 2.70
CA ASN A 45 0.87 11.30 1.59
C ASN A 45 -0.08 10.31 0.90
N GLU A 46 -0.48 9.25 1.62
CA GLU A 46 -1.35 8.19 1.14
C GLU A 46 -2.26 7.68 2.27
N ASP A 47 -3.44 7.17 1.91
CA ASP A 47 -4.39 6.61 2.85
C ASP A 47 -4.13 5.13 3.09
N TRP A 48 -3.72 4.79 4.31
CA TRP A 48 -3.52 3.42 4.76
C TRP A 48 -4.77 2.87 5.44
N ASN A 49 -5.15 1.64 5.11
CA ASN A 49 -6.24 0.93 5.76
C ASN A 49 -5.75 0.34 7.07
N ILE A 50 -6.28 0.81 8.20
CA ILE A 50 -5.92 0.31 9.53
C ILE A 50 -6.75 -0.94 9.86
N MET A 51 -6.07 -2.02 10.23
CA MET A 51 -6.73 -3.25 10.68
C MET A 51 -7.06 -3.16 12.16
N GLN A 52 -8.29 -3.53 12.50
CA GLN A 52 -8.76 -3.59 13.88
C GLN A 52 -8.30 -4.86 14.58
N LYS A 53 -8.33 -4.85 15.92
CA LYS A 53 -8.09 -6.06 16.71
C LYS A 53 -9.09 -7.15 16.31
N ASN A 54 -8.61 -8.39 16.19
CA ASN A 54 -9.38 -9.55 15.75
C ASN A 54 -9.89 -9.49 14.29
N GLU A 55 -9.44 -8.52 13.49
CA GLU A 55 -9.69 -8.49 12.05
C GLU A 55 -8.67 -9.36 11.32
N PHE A 56 -9.12 -10.07 10.29
CA PHE A 56 -8.24 -10.69 9.30
C PHE A 56 -8.59 -10.16 7.91
N LYS A 57 -7.58 -10.19 7.01
CA LYS A 57 -7.78 -9.83 5.61
C LYS A 57 -7.15 -10.88 4.71
N ILE A 58 -7.89 -11.26 3.67
CA ILE A 58 -7.38 -12.13 2.61
C ILE A 58 -7.07 -11.28 1.39
N PHE A 59 -5.91 -11.54 0.79
CA PHE A 59 -5.47 -10.89 -0.42
C PHE A 59 -5.33 -11.94 -1.53
N ARG A 60 -5.77 -11.59 -2.74
CA ARG A 60 -5.60 -12.41 -3.93
C ARG A 60 -5.25 -11.49 -5.08
N ASN A 61 -4.19 -11.81 -5.83
CA ASN A 61 -3.70 -11.03 -6.96
C ASN A 61 -3.51 -9.54 -6.61
N GLY A 62 -2.96 -9.24 -5.42
CA GLY A 62 -2.73 -7.86 -4.96
C GLY A 62 -4.00 -7.10 -4.55
N LEU A 63 -5.15 -7.75 -4.43
CA LEU A 63 -6.40 -7.10 -4.02
C LEU A 63 -6.98 -7.70 -2.72
N PRO A 64 -7.50 -6.87 -1.80
CA PRO A 64 -8.27 -7.35 -0.66
C PRO A 64 -9.55 -8.04 -1.14
N GLN A 65 -9.85 -9.20 -0.58
CA GLN A 65 -11.08 -9.93 -0.87
C GLN A 65 -12.21 -9.49 0.06
N LYS A 66 -13.44 -9.46 -0.47
CA LYS A 66 -14.67 -9.28 0.32
C LYS A 66 -15.22 -10.66 0.69
N PHE A 67 -15.80 -10.74 1.89
CA PHE A 67 -16.58 -11.88 2.38
C PHE A 67 -18.00 -11.39 2.64
#